data_AF-A0A934LPH4-F1
#
_entry.id   AF-A0A934LPH4-F1
#
_cell.length_a   1.000
_cell.length_b   1.000
_cell.length_c   1.000
_cell.angle_alpha   90.00
_cell.angle_beta   90.00
_cell.angle_gamma   90.00
#
_symmetry.space_group_name_H-M   'P 1'
#
loop_
_entity.id
_entity.type
_entity.pdbx_description
1 polymer ?
#
loop_
_entity_poly.entity_id
_entity_poly.type
_entity_poly.pdbx_seq_one_letter_code
_entity_poly.pdbx_strand_id
1 'polypeptide(L)'
;MVTDEKIYNAALTRYRLGNTLIWLGVLTWLPFIVLRIAGEKPSLFWYLPFHLAGVIGGSRLRALARREMGMSPPQKNRMQTIGHGLIFAGILAWAPYFYLKFVAQQPIDVMDYLPYHLVGVFGGIIFLAISYFKLRKRKTDA
;
A
#
# COMPACT_ATOMS: atom_id res chain seq x y z
N MET A 1 21.74 -23.16 -16.98
CA MET A 1 20.50 -22.67 -17.62
C MET A 1 19.23 -23.09 -16.88
N VAL A 2 19.03 -24.37 -16.52
CA VAL A 2 17.84 -24.83 -15.75
C VAL A 2 17.73 -24.21 -14.34
N THR A 3 18.85 -23.93 -13.69
CA THR A 3 18.89 -23.36 -12.33
C THR A 3 18.39 -21.92 -12.28
N ASP A 4 18.72 -21.11 -13.29
CA ASP A 4 18.32 -19.70 -13.37
C ASP A 4 16.81 -19.55 -13.60
N GLU A 5 16.24 -20.44 -14.41
CA GLU A 5 14.80 -20.48 -14.68
C GLU A 5 13.99 -20.85 -13.42
N LYS A 6 14.48 -21.81 -12.63
CA LYS A 6 13.84 -22.21 -11.37
C LYS A 6 13.88 -21.07 -10.33
N ILE A 7 15.00 -20.36 -10.24
CA ILE A 7 15.15 -19.20 -9.35
C ILE A 7 14.21 -18.07 -9.79
N TYR A 8 14.17 -17.77 -11.09
CA TYR A 8 13.28 -16.76 -11.64
C TYR A 8 11.80 -17.07 -11.37
N ASN A 9 11.37 -18.32 -11.61
CA ASN A 9 10.00 -18.75 -11.39
C ASN A 9 9.59 -18.70 -9.90
N ALA A 10 10.51 -19.04 -8.99
CA ALA A 10 10.28 -18.89 -7.56
C ALA A 10 10.14 -17.41 -7.16
N ALA A 11 11.01 -16.55 -7.69
CA ALA A 11 10.93 -15.11 -7.44
C ALA A 11 9.63 -14.50 -7.99
N LEU A 12 9.21 -14.89 -9.20
CA LEU A 12 7.93 -14.47 -9.78
C LEU A 12 6.73 -14.91 -8.91
N THR A 13 6.77 -16.13 -8.37
CA THR A 13 5.74 -16.64 -7.46
C THR A 13 5.68 -15.79 -6.18
N ARG A 14 6.84 -15.48 -5.56
CA ARG A 14 6.92 -14.58 -4.40
C ARG A 14 6.39 -13.19 -4.73
N TYR A 15 6.68 -12.67 -5.92
CA TYR A 15 6.18 -11.37 -6.36
C TYR A 15 4.64 -11.34 -6.43
N ARG A 16 4.03 -12.38 -7.03
CA ARG A 16 2.57 -12.53 -7.10
C ARG A 16 1.96 -12.66 -5.71
N LEU A 17 2.53 -13.50 -4.86
CA LEU A 17 2.10 -13.65 -3.48
C LEU A 17 2.20 -12.34 -2.70
N GLY A 18 3.27 -11.57 -2.90
CA GLY A 18 3.44 -10.24 -2.29
C GLY A 18 2.33 -9.28 -2.70
N ASN A 19 1.95 -9.27 -3.99
CA ASN A 19 0.81 -8.51 -4.46
C ASN A 19 -0.52 -9.00 -3.85
N THR A 20 -0.74 -10.31 -3.77
CA THR A 20 -1.93 -10.89 -3.14
C THR A 20 -2.03 -10.49 -1.66
N LEU A 21 -0.94 -10.55 -0.91
CA LEU A 21 -0.91 -10.14 0.51
C LEU A 21 -1.24 -8.66 0.69
N ILE A 22 -0.72 -7.78 -0.17
CA ILE A 22 -1.08 -6.35 -0.15
C ILE A 22 -2.58 -6.19 -0.39
N TRP A 23 -3.12 -6.85 -1.42
CA TRP A 23 -4.56 -6.78 -1.73
C TRP A 23 -5.42 -7.32 -0.60
N LEU A 24 -5.09 -8.47 -0.03
CA LEU A 24 -5.79 -9.01 1.14
C LEU A 24 -5.73 -8.05 2.32
N GLY A 25 -4.57 -7.47 2.61
CA GLY A 25 -4.41 -6.46 3.66
C GLY A 25 -5.31 -5.24 3.43
N VAL A 26 -5.39 -4.72 2.20
CA VAL A 26 -6.28 -3.60 1.85
C VAL A 26 -7.76 -4.01 1.93
N LEU A 27 -8.12 -5.20 1.44
CA LEU A 27 -9.49 -5.71 1.42
C LEU A 27 -10.05 -6.00 2.82
N THR A 28 -9.19 -6.19 3.83
CA THR A 28 -9.61 -6.27 5.23
C THR A 28 -10.43 -5.04 5.67
N TRP A 29 -10.24 -3.87 5.05
CA TRP A 29 -11.05 -2.69 5.35
C TRP A 29 -12.48 -2.76 4.82
N LEU A 30 -12.76 -3.61 3.83
CA LEU A 30 -14.06 -3.62 3.16
C LEU A 30 -15.18 -4.06 4.12
N PRO A 31 -15.06 -5.17 4.87
CA PRO A 31 -16.04 -5.52 5.91
C PRO A 31 -16.14 -4.45 7.01
N PHE A 32 -15.01 -3.84 7.42
CA PHE A 32 -15.01 -2.76 8.41
C PHE A 32 -15.86 -1.58 7.95
N ILE A 33 -15.65 -1.10 6.72
CA ILE A 33 -16.40 0.03 6.14
C ILE A 33 -17.88 -0.32 5.99
N VAL A 34 -18.21 -1.53 5.52
CA VAL A 34 -19.61 -1.98 5.37
C VAL A 34 -20.33 -1.99 6.71
N LEU A 35 -19.70 -2.56 7.76
CA LEU A 35 -20.27 -2.57 9.11
C LEU A 35 -20.47 -1.13 9.65
N ARG A 36 -19.50 -0.25 9.43
CA ARG A 36 -19.61 1.17 9.84
C ARG A 36 -20.77 1.89 9.15
N ILE A 37 -20.99 1.62 7.86
CA ILE A 37 -22.13 2.18 7.10
C ILE A 37 -23.46 1.62 7.61
N ALA A 38 -23.49 0.37 8.05
CA ALA A 38 -24.65 -0.26 8.68
C ALA A 38 -24.96 0.25 10.11
N GLY A 39 -24.17 1.22 10.62
CA GLY A 39 -24.34 1.79 11.96
C GLY A 39 -23.62 1.02 13.07
N GLU A 40 -22.95 -0.08 12.73
CA GLU A 40 -22.14 -0.85 13.69
C GLU A 40 -20.85 -0.11 14.06
N LYS A 41 -20.28 -0.47 15.21
CA LYS A 41 -19.00 0.08 15.71
C LYS A 41 -17.94 -1.03 15.81
N PRO A 42 -17.53 -1.65 14.68
CA PRO A 42 -16.47 -2.65 14.68
C PRO A 42 -15.19 -2.08 15.29
N SER A 43 -14.53 -2.89 16.13
CA SER A 43 -13.28 -2.48 16.76
C SER A 43 -12.14 -2.45 15.74
N LEU A 44 -11.49 -1.28 15.60
CA LEU A 44 -10.31 -1.08 14.77
C LEU A 44 -9.18 -2.09 15.08
N PHE A 45 -9.07 -2.49 16.34
CA PHE A 45 -8.04 -3.41 16.84
C PHE A 45 -8.06 -4.76 16.12
N TRP A 46 -9.24 -5.23 15.69
CA TRP A 46 -9.35 -6.49 14.96
C TRP A 46 -8.96 -6.38 13.50
N TYR A 47 -9.00 -5.20 12.89
CA TYR A 47 -8.77 -5.03 11.45
C TYR A 47 -7.36 -4.53 11.16
N LEU A 48 -6.82 -3.67 12.01
CA LEU A 48 -5.53 -3.03 11.83
C LEU A 48 -4.35 -4.02 11.75
N PRO A 49 -4.24 -5.05 12.63
CA PRO A 49 -3.12 -6.00 12.57
C PRO A 49 -3.07 -6.78 11.25
N PHE A 50 -4.21 -7.26 10.76
CA PHE A 50 -4.28 -7.98 9.49
C PHE A 50 -3.98 -7.07 8.29
N HIS A 51 -4.45 -5.82 8.33
CA HIS A 51 -4.10 -4.83 7.33
C HIS A 51 -2.58 -4.59 7.27
N LEU A 52 -1.96 -4.33 8.43
CA LEU A 52 -0.51 -4.10 8.53
C LEU A 52 0.29 -5.34 8.11
N ALA A 53 -0.11 -6.53 8.56
CA ALA A 53 0.54 -7.78 8.18
C ALA A 53 0.51 -8.00 6.66
N GLY A 54 -0.65 -7.80 6.03
CA GLY A 54 -0.79 -7.93 4.58
C GLY A 54 0.01 -6.90 3.79
N VAL A 55 -0.12 -5.62 4.13
CA VAL A 55 0.53 -4.52 3.39
C VAL A 55 2.04 -4.51 3.61
N ILE A 56 2.52 -4.62 4.86
CA ILE A 56 3.96 -4.62 5.16
C ILE A 56 4.60 -5.92 4.67
N GLY A 57 4.01 -7.07 5.02
CA GLY A 57 4.51 -8.38 4.62
C GLY A 57 4.57 -8.54 3.10
N GLY A 58 3.47 -8.21 2.42
CA GLY A 58 3.40 -8.24 0.96
C GLY A 58 4.35 -7.26 0.28
N SER A 59 4.52 -6.05 0.83
CA SER A 59 5.48 -5.06 0.32
C SER A 59 6.93 -5.55 0.44
N ARG A 60 7.31 -6.14 1.58
CA ARG A 60 8.64 -6.71 1.78
C ARG A 60 8.89 -7.89 0.85
N LEU A 61 7.94 -8.81 0.75
CA LEU A 61 8.03 -9.98 -0.14
C LEU A 61 8.18 -9.55 -1.61
N ARG A 62 7.39 -8.57 -2.05
CA ARG A 62 7.48 -8.01 -3.40
C ARG A 62 8.83 -7.33 -3.65
N ALA A 63 9.35 -6.60 -2.66
CA ALA A 63 10.66 -5.95 -2.78
C ALA A 63 11.81 -6.96 -2.90
N LEU A 64 11.78 -8.03 -2.12
CA LEU A 64 12.77 -9.12 -2.21
C LEU A 64 12.71 -9.81 -3.58
N ALA A 65 11.51 -10.20 -4.01
CA ALA A 65 11.30 -10.84 -5.31
C ALA A 65 11.79 -9.98 -6.49
N ARG A 66 11.61 -8.65 -6.43
CA ARG A 66 12.12 -7.73 -7.46
C ARG A 66 13.65 -7.74 -7.55
N ARG A 67 14.34 -7.82 -6.42
CA ARG A 67 15.80 -7.91 -6.37
C ARG A 67 16.29 -9.22 -6.98
N GLU A 68 15.64 -10.33 -6.64
CA GLU A 68 15.96 -11.67 -7.18
C GLU A 68 15.76 -11.76 -8.69
N MET A 69 14.75 -11.07 -9.24
CA MET A 69 14.50 -11.03 -10.69
C MET A 69 15.42 -10.06 -11.46
N GLY A 70 16.38 -9.41 -10.79
CA GLY A 70 17.25 -8.42 -11.44
C GLY A 70 16.49 -7.20 -11.99
N MET A 71 15.28 -6.92 -11.48
CA MET A 71 14.51 -5.77 -11.95
C MET A 71 15.22 -4.48 -11.53
N SER A 72 15.41 -3.59 -12.50
CA SER A 72 15.93 -2.26 -12.23
C SER A 72 15.07 -1.54 -11.17
N PRO A 73 15.71 -0.79 -10.26
CA PRO A 73 14.98 0.02 -9.30
C PRO A 73 14.09 1.02 -10.06
N PRO A 74 12.93 1.40 -9.50
CA PRO A 74 12.08 2.40 -10.13
C PRO A 74 12.87 3.69 -10.39
N GLN A 75 12.80 4.22 -11.62
CA GLN A 75 13.51 5.45 -11.97
C GLN A 75 12.91 6.63 -11.21
N LYS A 76 13.74 7.28 -10.38
CA LYS A 76 13.37 8.45 -9.59
C LYS A 76 12.99 9.61 -10.52
N ASN A 77 11.69 9.88 -10.66
CA ASN A 77 11.18 11.09 -11.30
C ASN A 77 10.31 11.88 -10.33
N ARG A 78 10.06 13.16 -10.63
CA ARG A 78 9.27 14.07 -9.79
C ARG A 78 7.87 13.55 -9.45
N MET A 79 7.15 12.97 -10.41
CA MET A 79 5.84 12.33 -10.19
C MET A 79 5.94 11.12 -9.25
N GLN A 80 7.02 10.35 -9.35
CA GLN A 80 7.25 9.23 -8.44
C GLN A 80 7.52 9.71 -7.01
N THR A 81 8.30 10.78 -6.84
CA THR A 81 8.53 11.40 -5.53
C THR A 81 7.23 11.94 -4.94
N ILE A 82 6.43 12.66 -5.73
CA ILE A 82 5.11 13.16 -5.32
C ILE A 82 4.20 11.98 -4.91
N GLY A 83 4.17 10.92 -5.71
CA GLY A 83 3.35 9.74 -5.42
C GLY A 83 3.70 9.07 -4.10
N HIS A 84 4.98 8.86 -3.82
CA HIS A 84 5.42 8.33 -2.51
C HIS A 84 5.16 9.33 -1.38
N GLY A 85 5.36 10.63 -1.62
CA GLY A 85 5.07 11.68 -0.63
C GLY A 85 3.60 11.73 -0.21
N LEU A 86 2.68 11.58 -1.16
CA LEU A 86 1.24 11.52 -0.89
C LEU A 86 0.85 10.26 -0.11
N ILE A 87 1.38 9.08 -0.48
CA ILE A 87 1.16 7.85 0.28
C ILE A 87 1.67 8.02 1.71
N PHE A 88 2.87 8.58 1.88
CA PHE A 88 3.44 8.84 3.19
C PHE A 88 2.59 9.80 4.02
N ALA A 89 2.14 10.91 3.42
CA ALA A 89 1.22 11.85 4.08
C ALA A 89 -0.11 11.19 4.48
N GLY A 90 -0.67 10.35 3.61
CA GLY A 90 -1.88 9.58 3.90
C GLY A 90 -1.68 8.61 5.08
N ILE A 91 -0.54 7.94 5.18
CA ILE A 91 -0.21 7.11 6.36
C ILE A 91 -0.04 7.98 7.60
N LEU A 92 0.63 9.13 7.47
CA LEU A 92 0.90 10.05 8.58
C LEU A 92 -0.38 10.65 9.18
N ALA A 93 -1.49 10.71 8.41
CA ALA A 93 -2.79 11.12 8.92
C ALA A 93 -3.28 10.28 10.12
N TRP A 94 -2.79 9.05 10.28
CA TRP A 94 -3.10 8.22 11.45
C TRP A 94 -2.37 8.65 12.73
N ALA A 95 -1.24 9.36 12.63
CA ALA A 95 -0.49 9.81 13.79
C ALA A 95 -1.31 10.75 14.72
N PRO A 96 -1.91 11.85 14.23
CA PRO A 96 -2.77 12.68 15.06
C PRO A 96 -4.02 11.93 15.55
N TYR A 97 -4.60 11.04 14.73
CA TYR A 97 -5.71 10.18 15.17
C TYR A 97 -5.32 9.33 16.39
N PHE A 98 -4.21 8.60 16.33
CA PHE A 98 -3.80 7.74 17.45
C PHE A 98 -3.42 8.54 18.69
N TYR A 99 -2.78 9.70 18.53
CA TYR A 99 -2.49 10.60 19.63
C TYR A 99 -3.79 11.05 20.32
N LEU A 100 -4.74 11.58 19.56
CA LEU A 100 -6.00 12.08 20.12
C LEU A 100 -6.84 10.95 20.72
N LYS A 101 -6.85 9.76 20.11
CA LYS A 101 -7.65 8.62 20.57
C LYS A 101 -7.09 7.96 21.83
N PHE A 102 -5.77 7.74 21.88
CA PHE A 102 -5.14 6.93 22.94
C PHE A 102 -4.43 7.76 24.01
N VAL A 103 -3.90 8.93 23.67
CA VAL A 103 -3.16 9.80 24.61
C VAL A 103 -4.09 10.85 25.19
N ALA A 104 -4.75 11.65 24.33
CA ALA A 104 -5.64 12.71 24.78
C ALA A 104 -7.07 12.25 25.11
N GLN A 105 -7.37 10.97 24.87
CA GLN A 105 -8.67 10.31 25.12
C GLN A 105 -9.88 11.08 24.57
N GLN A 106 -9.70 11.77 23.44
CA GLN A 106 -10.77 12.52 22.78
C GLN A 106 -11.77 11.55 22.12
N PRO A 107 -13.07 11.91 22.07
CA PRO A 107 -14.12 11.08 21.49
C PRO A 107 -14.12 11.15 19.95
N ILE A 108 -12.94 11.05 19.32
CA ILE A 108 -12.79 11.05 17.86
C ILE A 108 -13.07 9.67 17.27
N ASP A 109 -13.53 9.67 16.02
CA ASP A 109 -13.86 8.46 15.28
C ASP A 109 -12.86 8.19 14.14
N VAL A 110 -12.70 6.92 13.78
CA VAL A 110 -11.89 6.48 12.62
C VAL A 110 -12.34 7.16 11.34
N MET A 111 -13.64 7.34 11.17
CA MET A 111 -14.23 7.93 9.97
C MET A 111 -13.87 9.41 9.78
N ASP A 112 -13.47 10.11 10.85
CA ASP A 112 -13.01 11.50 10.77
C ASP A 112 -11.64 11.59 10.05
N TYR A 113 -10.82 10.54 10.14
CA TYR A 113 -9.46 10.50 9.59
C TYR A 113 -9.32 9.64 8.34
N LEU A 114 -10.22 8.68 8.13
CA LEU A 114 -10.18 7.76 7.00
C LEU A 114 -10.17 8.46 5.63
N PRO A 115 -10.98 9.51 5.34
CA PRO A 115 -10.92 10.21 4.05
C PRO A 115 -9.55 10.78 3.74
N TYR A 116 -8.87 11.39 4.71
CA TYR A 116 -7.52 11.95 4.52
C TYR A 116 -6.50 10.86 4.18
N HIS A 117 -6.58 9.72 4.88
CA HIS A 117 -5.76 8.56 4.58
C HIS A 117 -5.96 8.06 3.15
N LEU A 118 -7.22 7.86 2.75
CA LEU A 118 -7.58 7.36 1.42
C LEU A 118 -7.15 8.33 0.31
N VAL A 119 -7.34 9.64 0.49
CA VAL A 119 -6.91 10.67 -0.46
C VAL A 119 -5.39 10.64 -0.65
N GLY A 120 -4.62 10.56 0.44
CA GLY A 120 -3.16 10.47 0.35
C GLY A 120 -2.69 9.18 -0.35
N VAL A 121 -3.24 8.03 0.03
CA VAL A 121 -2.86 6.73 -0.53
C VAL A 121 -3.27 6.60 -2.00
N PHE A 122 -4.55 6.80 -2.33
CA PHE A 122 -5.03 6.67 -3.72
C PHE A 122 -4.48 7.77 -4.62
N GLY A 123 -4.40 9.01 -4.14
CA GLY A 123 -3.75 10.10 -4.86
C GLY A 123 -2.31 9.74 -5.22
N GLY A 124 -1.54 9.25 -4.24
CA GLY A 124 -0.17 8.83 -4.51
C GLY A 124 -0.06 7.65 -5.48
N ILE A 125 -0.94 6.65 -5.38
CA ILE A 125 -1.03 5.53 -6.35
C ILE A 125 -1.28 6.05 -7.78
N ILE A 126 -2.18 7.02 -7.95
CA ILE A 126 -2.48 7.63 -9.26
C ILE A 126 -1.21 8.28 -9.84
N PHE A 127 -0.48 9.06 -9.04
CA PHE A 127 0.78 9.68 -9.48
C PHE A 127 1.83 8.64 -9.87
N LEU A 128 1.92 7.52 -9.14
CA LEU A 128 2.81 6.41 -9.49
C LEU A 128 2.40 5.73 -10.80
N ALA A 129 1.10 5.52 -11.01
CA ALA A 129 0.57 4.93 -12.24
C ALA A 129 0.84 5.84 -13.45
N ILE A 130 0.55 7.14 -13.36
CA ILE A 130 0.85 8.13 -14.40
C ILE A 130 2.35 8.16 -14.72
N SER A 131 3.19 8.14 -13.68
CA SER A 131 4.65 8.09 -13.83
C SER A 131 5.08 6.85 -14.63
N TYR A 132 4.51 5.68 -14.31
CA TYR A 132 4.79 4.44 -15.02
C TYR A 132 4.38 4.51 -16.50
N PHE A 133 3.18 5.00 -16.81
CA PHE A 133 2.72 5.13 -18.19
C PHE A 133 3.58 6.11 -19.00
N LYS A 134 3.99 7.25 -18.42
CA LYS A 134 4.89 8.21 -19.09
C LYS A 134 6.27 7.61 -19.37
N LEU A 135 6.84 6.88 -18.40
CA LEU A 135 8.14 6.21 -18.58
C LEU A 135 8.08 5.10 -19.63
N ARG A 136 6.98 4.32 -19.65
CA ARG A 136 6.76 3.28 -20.66
C ARG A 136 6.68 3.89 -22.06
N LYS A 137 5.90 4.96 -22.24
CA LYS A 137 5.76 5.65 -23.53
C LYS A 137 7.11 6.15 -24.06
N ARG A 138 7.92 6.81 -23.22
CA ARG A 138 9.27 7.28 -23.60
C ARG A 138 10.22 6.16 -24.04
N LYS A 139 10.06 4.93 -23.53
CA LYS A 139 10.86 3.77 -23.94
C LYS A 139 10.42 3.15 -25.25
N THR A 140 9.17 3.39 -25.68
CA THR A 140 8.65 2.90 -26.96
C THR A 140 8.99 3.87 -28.09
N ASP A 141 9.09 5.17 -27.79
CA ASP A 141 9.38 6.24 -28.75
C ASP A 141 10.89 6.49 -28.96
N ALA A 142 11.77 5.76 -28.27
CA ALA A 142 13.24 5.89 -28.31
C ALA A 142 13.88 4.60 -28.83
#